data_AF-A0AA39TRB8-F1
#
_entry.id   AF-A0AA39TRB8-F1
#
_cell.length_a   1.000
_cell.length_b   1.000
_cell.length_c   1.000
_cell.angle_alpha   90.00
_cell.angle_beta   90.00
_cell.angle_gamma   90.00
#
_symmetry.space_group_name_H-M   'P 1'
#
loop_
_entity.id
_entity.type
_entity.pdbx_description
1 polymer ?
#
loop_
_entity_poly.entity_id
_entity_poly.type
_entity_poly.pdbx_seq_one_letter_code
_entity_poly.pdbx_strand_id
1 'polypeptide(L)'
;MPTSDTIPTTTQAKTEKISKLQTSQGGAVEEGENGTTAQPYLEYVNPAKSSKRFGLRGSAPYRIPKGKSHSYADEIVLILAVSGNDPFNYEEKYPEDAYCEEMGPNARVFRTYLDERAIYDANMVEEARDGVDVLLVFAGLFSAVVTTFVVQTSQSLQADYAEMSANLLFEMINIQRAIASGASLDTVAASPLNPNITFIASTTSIWVNGLWFTSLALSLTTALVSVLVKQWLHHYIALPSGTPRERSVLRQFRFAGLQKWRVLVIIGLLPVLMHTALAIFFIGLVIFLGPL
;
A
#
# COMPACT_ATOMS: atom_id res chain seq x y z
N MET A 1 -65.14 26.38 17.74
CA MET A 1 -64.37 26.85 16.56
C MET A 1 -63.03 26.10 16.56
N PRO A 2 -62.81 25.20 15.59
CA PRO A 2 -61.62 24.36 15.51
C PRO A 2 -60.60 24.95 14.53
N THR A 3 -59.33 24.55 14.62
CA THR A 3 -58.44 24.33 13.45
C THR A 3 -57.26 23.46 13.90
N SER A 4 -57.15 22.31 13.26
CA SER A 4 -56.11 21.31 13.40
C SER A 4 -55.48 21.19 12.01
N ASP A 5 -54.27 21.69 11.83
CA ASP A 5 -53.58 21.60 10.53
C ASP A 5 -52.54 20.48 10.53
N THR A 6 -52.77 19.60 9.58
CA THR A 6 -52.05 18.36 9.27
C THR A 6 -51.06 18.66 8.14
N ILE A 7 -49.84 18.13 8.26
CA ILE A 7 -48.78 18.18 7.26
C ILE A 7 -49.11 17.19 6.11
N PRO A 8 -48.97 17.56 4.81
CA PRO A 8 -48.98 16.58 3.73
C PRO A 8 -47.61 16.38 3.06
N THR A 9 -47.38 15.10 2.77
CA THR A 9 -46.22 14.43 2.20
C THR A 9 -46.04 14.66 0.70
N THR A 10 -44.80 14.91 0.26
CA THR A 10 -44.40 15.02 -1.15
C THR A 10 -44.25 13.64 -1.81
N THR A 11 -45.33 13.09 -2.36
CA THR A 11 -45.31 11.91 -3.25
C THR A 11 -46.30 12.10 -4.40
N GLN A 12 -46.15 13.13 -5.24
CA GLN A 12 -47.01 13.33 -6.43
C GLN A 12 -46.33 14.00 -7.64
N ALA A 13 -44.99 14.01 -7.74
CA ALA A 13 -44.29 14.70 -8.83
C ALA A 13 -43.69 13.78 -9.93
N LYS A 14 -44.04 12.48 -9.99
CA LYS A 14 -43.44 11.56 -10.98
C LYS A 14 -44.41 10.65 -11.74
N THR A 15 -45.71 10.98 -11.73
CA THR A 15 -46.73 10.18 -12.40
C THR A 15 -47.49 10.94 -13.50
N GLU A 16 -46.99 12.12 -13.89
CA GLU A 16 -47.65 12.97 -14.90
C GLU A 16 -46.89 13.04 -16.24
N LYS A 17 -45.74 12.35 -16.35
CA LYS A 17 -44.92 12.36 -17.59
C LYS A 17 -45.12 11.15 -18.50
N ILE A 18 -46.03 10.24 -18.16
CA ILE A 18 -46.27 8.99 -18.91
C ILE A 18 -47.58 9.06 -19.75
N SER A 19 -48.42 10.08 -19.58
CA SER A 19 -49.72 10.17 -20.27
C SER A 19 -49.77 11.01 -21.56
N LYS A 20 -48.63 11.54 -22.05
CA LYS A 20 -48.64 12.52 -23.18
C LYS A 20 -47.89 12.12 -24.46
N LEU A 21 -47.62 10.83 -24.70
CA LEU A 21 -47.06 10.39 -26.00
C LEU A 21 -47.82 9.25 -26.69
N GLN A 22 -49.00 8.87 -26.20
CA GLN A 22 -49.97 8.11 -26.97
C GLN A 22 -51.15 9.02 -27.30
N THR A 23 -51.56 9.03 -28.57
CA THR A 23 -52.76 9.65 -29.16
C THR A 23 -52.52 10.95 -29.95
N SER A 24 -52.04 10.78 -31.18
CA SER A 24 -52.44 11.57 -32.35
C SER A 24 -52.02 10.75 -33.58
N GLN A 25 -52.79 10.49 -34.62
CA GLN A 25 -54.22 10.58 -34.95
C GLN A 25 -54.30 9.90 -36.34
N GLY A 26 -55.31 9.08 -36.60
CA GLY A 26 -55.46 8.35 -37.87
C GLY A 26 -56.32 9.04 -38.93
N GLY A 27 -56.31 8.46 -40.15
CA GLY A 27 -57.28 8.62 -41.26
C GLY A 27 -56.83 9.55 -42.39
N ALA A 28 -57.04 9.31 -43.70
CA ALA A 28 -57.80 8.30 -44.44
C ALA A 28 -57.45 8.32 -45.97
N VAL A 29 -57.46 7.13 -46.61
CA VAL A 29 -57.95 6.68 -47.96
C VAL A 29 -57.71 7.51 -49.25
N GLU A 30 -57.05 6.91 -50.27
CA GLU A 30 -57.60 6.52 -51.60
C GLU A 30 -56.54 5.86 -52.52
N GLU A 31 -57.00 4.99 -53.43
CA GLU A 31 -56.26 4.07 -54.33
C GLU A 31 -55.51 4.76 -55.50
N GLY A 32 -54.49 4.10 -56.05
CA GLY A 32 -53.95 4.39 -57.39
C GLY A 32 -52.51 3.92 -57.63
N GLU A 33 -52.33 3.00 -58.57
CA GLU A 33 -51.07 2.40 -59.04
C GLU A 33 -49.99 3.40 -59.48
N ASN A 34 -48.76 3.26 -58.95
CA ASN A 34 -47.49 3.09 -59.69
C ASN A 34 -46.30 3.28 -58.74
N GLY A 35 -45.39 2.31 -58.64
CA GLY A 35 -44.11 2.54 -57.96
C GLY A 35 -43.32 1.29 -57.57
N THR A 36 -42.33 0.97 -58.39
CA THR A 36 -41.03 0.34 -58.10
C THR A 36 -40.87 -0.39 -56.75
N THR A 37 -40.80 -1.72 -56.83
CA THR A 37 -40.54 -2.65 -55.73
C THR A 37 -39.14 -2.42 -55.12
N ALA A 38 -39.06 -1.81 -53.95
CA ALA A 38 -37.88 -1.89 -53.07
C ALA A 38 -38.10 -3.06 -52.09
N GLN A 39 -37.44 -4.19 -52.36
CA GLN A 39 -37.44 -5.34 -51.45
C GLN A 39 -36.44 -5.18 -50.29
N PRO A 40 -36.70 -5.86 -49.15
CA PRO A 40 -36.06 -5.63 -47.87
C PRO A 40 -34.74 -6.39 -47.73
N TYR A 41 -33.86 -5.86 -46.88
CA TYR A 41 -32.66 -6.54 -46.37
C TYR A 41 -33.00 -7.93 -45.82
N LEU A 42 -32.58 -8.97 -46.53
CA LEU A 42 -32.41 -10.32 -46.00
C LEU A 42 -31.22 -10.98 -46.71
N GLU A 43 -30.02 -10.48 -46.42
CA GLU A 43 -28.80 -11.24 -46.71
C GLU A 43 -28.55 -12.20 -45.54
N TYR A 44 -28.97 -13.44 -45.74
CA TYR A 44 -28.70 -14.57 -44.86
C TYR A 44 -27.18 -14.80 -44.78
N VAL A 45 -26.55 -14.34 -43.70
CA VAL A 45 -25.19 -14.77 -43.36
C VAL A 45 -25.28 -16.20 -42.84
N ASN A 46 -24.87 -17.14 -43.68
CA ASN A 46 -24.75 -18.55 -43.36
C ASN A 46 -23.83 -18.76 -42.12
N PRO A 47 -24.33 -19.37 -41.02
CA PRO A 47 -23.56 -19.52 -39.78
C PRO A 47 -22.34 -20.44 -39.93
N ALA A 48 -22.28 -21.27 -40.97
CA ALA A 48 -21.14 -22.17 -41.22
C ALA A 48 -19.89 -21.45 -41.77
N LYS A 49 -19.99 -20.17 -42.18
CA LYS A 49 -18.85 -19.40 -42.72
C LYS A 49 -18.40 -18.22 -41.85
N SER A 50 -19.01 -18.03 -40.68
CA SER A 50 -18.59 -17.05 -39.68
C SER A 50 -17.74 -17.69 -38.56
N SER A 51 -16.97 -18.73 -38.86
CA SER A 51 -15.76 -19.04 -38.08
C SER A 51 -14.65 -18.04 -38.44
N LYS A 52 -14.97 -16.74 -38.43
CA LYS A 52 -13.93 -15.75 -38.22
C LYS A 52 -13.63 -15.86 -36.75
N ARG A 53 -12.60 -16.68 -36.44
CA ARG A 53 -11.90 -16.73 -35.16
C ARG A 53 -11.98 -15.34 -34.54
N PHE A 54 -12.92 -15.13 -33.62
CA PHE A 54 -12.78 -14.07 -32.64
C PHE A 54 -11.74 -14.61 -31.68
N GLY A 55 -10.51 -14.68 -32.20
CA GLY A 55 -9.37 -15.15 -31.49
C GLY A 55 -9.12 -14.13 -30.41
N LEU A 56 -9.75 -14.34 -29.26
CA LEU A 56 -9.07 -14.22 -27.99
C LEU A 56 -7.95 -15.26 -27.97
N ARG A 57 -7.06 -15.22 -28.96
CA ARG A 57 -5.71 -15.75 -28.81
C ARG A 57 -5.15 -14.80 -27.76
N GLY A 58 -5.36 -15.17 -26.51
CA GLY A 58 -5.02 -14.36 -25.35
C GLY A 58 -3.62 -13.80 -25.58
N SER A 59 -3.42 -12.57 -25.14
CA SER A 59 -2.06 -12.13 -24.82
C SER A 59 -1.32 -13.31 -24.19
N ALA A 60 -0.14 -13.64 -24.72
CA ALA A 60 0.59 -14.84 -24.35
C ALA A 60 0.47 -15.05 -22.82
N PRO A 61 0.06 -16.26 -22.37
CA PRO A 61 -0.25 -16.48 -20.97
C PRO A 61 0.88 -15.94 -20.12
N TYR A 62 0.54 -15.25 -19.04
CA TYR A 62 1.54 -14.72 -18.12
C TYR A 62 2.47 -15.89 -17.72
N ARG A 63 3.71 -15.85 -18.23
CA ARG A 63 4.64 -16.94 -18.08
C ARG A 63 5.32 -16.78 -16.73
N ILE A 64 4.98 -17.66 -15.79
CA ILE A 64 5.61 -17.67 -14.47
C ILE A 64 7.13 -17.70 -14.64
N PRO A 65 7.88 -16.77 -14.01
CA PRO A 65 9.34 -16.80 -14.04
C PRO A 65 9.82 -18.10 -13.39
N LYS A 66 10.50 -18.95 -14.19
CA LYS A 66 11.04 -20.22 -13.72
C LYS A 66 12.00 -19.98 -12.55
N GLY A 67 11.68 -20.48 -11.36
CA GLY A 67 12.62 -20.52 -10.23
C GLY A 67 12.08 -20.18 -8.84
N LYS A 68 10.82 -19.74 -8.69
CA LYS A 68 10.20 -19.63 -7.36
C LYS A 68 9.60 -20.97 -6.95
N SER A 69 10.00 -21.46 -5.78
CA SER A 69 9.51 -22.71 -5.18
C SER A 69 8.14 -22.45 -4.56
N HIS A 70 7.09 -23.15 -5.04
CA HIS A 70 5.72 -23.14 -4.49
C HIS A 70 5.16 -21.73 -4.20
N SER A 71 5.00 -20.91 -5.24
CA SER A 71 4.25 -19.65 -5.12
C SER A 71 2.74 -19.93 -5.00
N TYR A 72 1.98 -19.04 -4.35
CA TYR A 72 0.51 -19.11 -4.35
C TYR A 72 -0.06 -19.08 -5.77
N ALA A 73 0.63 -18.41 -6.71
CA ALA A 73 0.27 -18.43 -8.12
C ALA A 73 0.46 -19.82 -8.75
N ASP A 74 1.48 -20.58 -8.35
CA ASP A 74 1.68 -21.96 -8.82
C ASP A 74 0.56 -22.87 -8.34
N GLU A 75 0.12 -22.72 -7.09
CA GLU A 75 -1.02 -23.46 -6.54
C GLU A 75 -2.31 -23.12 -7.27
N ILE A 76 -2.56 -21.83 -7.54
CA ILE A 76 -3.71 -21.39 -8.35
C ILE A 76 -3.62 -22.01 -9.75
N VAL A 77 -2.48 -21.89 -10.44
CA VAL A 77 -2.30 -22.48 -11.78
C VAL A 77 -2.53 -23.99 -11.75
N LEU A 78 -2.09 -24.69 -10.71
CA LEU A 78 -2.30 -26.13 -10.57
C LEU A 78 -3.77 -26.48 -10.32
N ILE A 79 -4.50 -25.69 -9.54
CA ILE A 79 -5.97 -25.78 -9.39
C ILE A 79 -6.67 -25.53 -10.73
N LEU A 80 -6.19 -24.56 -11.52
CA LEU A 80 -6.74 -24.27 -12.84
C LEU A 80 -6.38 -25.36 -13.87
N ALA A 81 -5.30 -26.12 -13.65
CA ALA A 81 -4.80 -27.17 -14.54
C ALA A 81 -5.45 -28.56 -14.34
N VAL A 82 -6.40 -28.72 -13.40
CA VAL A 82 -7.08 -30.00 -13.07
C VAL A 82 -7.75 -30.68 -14.28
N SER A 83 -7.91 -29.98 -15.42
CA SER A 83 -8.50 -30.53 -16.65
C SER A 83 -7.53 -31.30 -17.57
N GLY A 84 -6.25 -31.46 -17.24
CA GLY A 84 -5.29 -32.21 -18.08
C GLY A 84 -4.91 -31.53 -19.40
N ASN A 85 -5.38 -30.30 -19.62
CA ASN A 85 -5.12 -29.47 -20.78
C ASN A 85 -4.49 -28.12 -20.35
N ASP A 86 -3.95 -27.35 -21.30
CA ASP A 86 -3.30 -26.05 -21.06
C ASP A 86 -4.14 -25.18 -20.08
N PRO A 87 -3.62 -24.81 -18.89
CA PRO A 87 -4.39 -24.09 -17.86
C PRO A 87 -4.88 -22.71 -18.32
N PHE A 88 -4.31 -22.19 -19.41
CA PHE A 88 -4.69 -20.92 -20.02
C PHE A 88 -5.60 -21.09 -21.25
N ASN A 89 -6.00 -22.32 -21.59
CA ASN A 89 -6.99 -22.56 -22.63
C ASN A 89 -8.41 -22.33 -22.09
N TYR A 90 -8.82 -21.06 -22.08
CA TYR A 90 -10.13 -20.65 -21.57
C TYR A 90 -11.29 -21.08 -22.46
N GLU A 91 -11.06 -21.35 -23.75
CA GLU A 91 -12.09 -21.81 -24.69
C GLU A 91 -12.57 -23.23 -24.35
N GLU A 92 -11.66 -24.08 -23.87
CA GLU A 92 -11.99 -25.43 -23.41
C GLU A 92 -12.54 -25.43 -21.98
N LYS A 93 -11.99 -24.55 -21.13
CA LYS A 93 -12.38 -24.43 -19.72
C LYS A 93 -13.79 -23.88 -19.52
N TYR A 94 -14.20 -22.94 -20.37
CA TYR A 94 -15.50 -22.29 -20.31
C TYR A 94 -16.19 -22.35 -21.69
N PRO A 95 -17.30 -23.11 -21.82
CA PRO A 95 -18.03 -23.19 -23.09
C PRO A 95 -18.59 -21.82 -23.50
N GLU A 96 -18.93 -21.67 -24.77
CA GLU A 96 -19.54 -20.44 -25.28
C GLU A 96 -20.86 -20.15 -24.57
N ASP A 97 -21.10 -18.87 -24.24
CA ASP A 97 -22.36 -18.48 -23.64
C ASP A 97 -23.46 -18.52 -24.71
N ALA A 98 -24.72 -18.62 -24.27
CA ALA A 98 -25.85 -18.55 -25.21
C ALA A 98 -25.92 -17.16 -25.86
N TYR A 99 -26.48 -17.10 -27.07
CA TYR A 99 -26.69 -15.82 -27.77
C TYR A 99 -27.49 -14.86 -26.88
N CYS A 100 -26.96 -13.64 -26.69
CA CYS A 100 -27.44 -12.59 -25.75
C CYS A 100 -27.13 -12.80 -24.25
N GLU A 101 -26.50 -13.90 -23.84
CA GLU A 101 -26.09 -14.14 -22.43
C GLU A 101 -24.62 -13.81 -22.14
N GLU A 102 -23.87 -13.32 -23.14
CA GLU A 102 -22.45 -12.94 -23.09
C GLU A 102 -22.09 -11.88 -22.02
N MET A 103 -23.09 -11.17 -21.47
CA MET A 103 -22.90 -10.20 -20.40
C MET A 103 -23.68 -10.55 -19.12
N GLY A 104 -24.20 -11.78 -19.06
CA GLY A 104 -24.91 -12.31 -17.91
C GLY A 104 -24.01 -12.40 -16.65
N PRO A 105 -24.61 -12.61 -15.47
CA PRO A 105 -23.86 -12.67 -14.20
C PRO A 105 -22.75 -13.74 -14.18
N ASN A 106 -22.94 -14.80 -14.98
CA ASN A 106 -22.07 -15.97 -15.08
C ASN A 106 -21.33 -16.08 -16.42
N ALA A 107 -21.32 -15.02 -17.23
CA ALA A 107 -20.72 -15.06 -18.56
C ALA A 107 -19.24 -15.47 -18.52
N ARG A 108 -18.82 -16.22 -19.56
CA ARG A 108 -17.46 -16.71 -19.80
C ARG A 108 -16.41 -15.62 -19.66
N VAL A 109 -16.71 -14.39 -20.13
CA VAL A 109 -15.78 -13.25 -20.06
C VAL A 109 -15.39 -12.91 -18.61
N PHE A 110 -16.34 -12.94 -17.66
CA PHE A 110 -16.06 -12.61 -16.26
C PHE A 110 -15.30 -13.74 -15.56
N ARG A 111 -15.58 -14.99 -15.91
CA ARG A 111 -14.85 -16.16 -15.39
C ARG A 111 -13.40 -16.15 -15.85
N THR A 112 -13.18 -15.97 -17.15
CA THR A 112 -11.85 -15.84 -17.76
C THR A 112 -11.07 -14.67 -17.15
N TYR A 113 -11.71 -13.51 -17.01
CA TYR A 113 -11.09 -12.35 -16.36
C TYR A 113 -10.68 -12.65 -14.91
N LEU A 114 -11.54 -13.30 -14.12
CA LEU A 114 -11.23 -13.61 -12.72
C LEU A 114 -10.05 -14.57 -12.59
N ASP A 115 -9.95 -15.57 -13.46
CA ASP A 115 -8.83 -16.52 -13.46
C ASP A 115 -7.50 -15.83 -13.77
N GLU A 116 -7.45 -15.04 -14.86
CA GLU A 116 -6.24 -14.30 -15.25
C GLU A 116 -5.85 -13.29 -14.16
N ARG A 117 -6.83 -12.61 -13.56
CA ARG A 117 -6.57 -11.65 -12.49
C ARG A 117 -6.17 -12.31 -11.19
N ALA A 118 -6.67 -13.50 -10.87
CA ALA A 118 -6.27 -14.21 -9.66
C ALA A 118 -4.76 -14.52 -9.67
N ILE A 119 -4.23 -14.97 -10.81
CA ILE A 119 -2.79 -15.24 -10.98
C ILE A 119 -1.97 -13.95 -10.87
N TYR A 120 -2.40 -12.88 -11.55
CA TYR A 120 -1.72 -11.59 -11.49
C TYR A 120 -1.71 -10.99 -10.07
N ASP A 121 -2.87 -11.00 -9.40
CA ASP A 121 -3.04 -10.41 -8.07
C ASP A 121 -2.26 -11.20 -7.01
N ALA A 122 -2.24 -12.53 -7.10
CA ALA A 122 -1.45 -13.38 -6.23
C ALA A 122 0.05 -13.06 -6.35
N ASN A 123 0.58 -13.00 -7.58
CA ASN A 123 1.99 -12.68 -7.81
C ASN A 123 2.36 -11.28 -7.31
N MET A 124 1.56 -10.26 -7.65
CA MET A 124 1.79 -8.88 -7.22
C MET A 124 1.80 -8.76 -5.69
N VAL A 125 0.86 -9.42 -5.01
CA VAL A 125 0.75 -9.37 -3.55
C VAL A 125 1.87 -10.16 -2.89
N GLU A 126 2.24 -11.32 -3.41
CA GLU A 126 3.35 -12.13 -2.90
C GLU A 126 4.67 -11.34 -2.96
N GLU A 127 5.00 -10.78 -4.13
CA GLU A 127 6.21 -9.97 -4.29
C GLU A 127 6.22 -8.74 -3.37
N ALA A 128 5.09 -8.04 -3.27
CA ALA A 128 4.98 -6.90 -2.38
C ALA A 128 5.12 -7.30 -0.90
N ARG A 129 4.55 -8.45 -0.48
CA ARG A 129 4.68 -8.95 0.88
C ARG A 129 6.12 -9.34 1.17
N ASP A 130 6.77 -10.14 0.33
CA ASP A 130 8.15 -10.56 0.50
C ASP A 130 9.09 -9.35 0.70
N GLY A 131 8.95 -8.32 -0.15
CA GLY A 131 9.73 -7.09 -0.03
C GLY A 131 9.49 -6.36 1.30
N VAL A 132 8.23 -6.23 1.71
CA VAL A 132 7.83 -5.57 2.95
C VAL A 132 8.24 -6.37 4.20
N ASP A 133 8.21 -7.69 4.15
CA ASP A 133 8.66 -8.59 5.23
C ASP A 133 10.15 -8.40 5.50
N VAL A 134 10.97 -8.41 4.45
CA VAL A 134 12.41 -8.16 4.55
C VAL A 134 12.69 -6.76 5.11
N LEU A 135 11.98 -5.74 4.61
CA LEU A 135 12.10 -4.37 5.11
C LEU A 135 11.75 -4.26 6.59
N LEU A 136 10.73 -4.96 7.06
CA LEU A 136 10.28 -4.90 8.45
C LEU A 136 11.28 -5.56 9.41
N VAL A 137 11.83 -6.72 9.03
CA VAL A 137 12.92 -7.35 9.79
C VAL A 137 14.13 -6.42 9.86
N PHE A 138 14.52 -5.85 8.73
CA PHE A 138 15.62 -4.90 8.67
C PHE A 138 15.36 -3.66 9.53
N ALA A 139 14.15 -3.10 9.48
CA ALA A 139 13.76 -1.95 10.31
C ALA A 139 13.79 -2.27 11.80
N GLY A 140 13.34 -3.44 12.23
CA GLY A 140 13.41 -3.86 13.62
C GLY A 140 14.85 -3.96 14.12
N LEU A 141 15.72 -4.64 13.36
CA LEU A 141 17.14 -4.80 13.71
C LEU A 141 17.87 -3.47 13.73
N PHE A 142 17.68 -2.64 12.71
CA PHE A 142 18.27 -1.31 12.65
C PHE A 142 17.80 -0.43 13.81
N SER A 143 16.49 -0.41 14.11
CA SER A 143 15.96 0.36 15.24
C SER A 143 16.55 -0.09 16.57
N ALA A 144 16.76 -1.39 16.77
CA ALA A 144 17.40 -1.91 17.98
C ALA A 144 18.84 -1.40 18.11
N VAL A 145 19.62 -1.49 17.03
CA VAL A 145 21.01 -0.98 17.00
C VAL A 145 21.02 0.53 17.28
N VAL A 146 20.25 1.34 16.55
CA VAL A 146 20.19 2.79 16.75
C VAL A 146 19.74 3.14 18.17
N THR A 147 18.79 2.40 18.75
CA THR A 147 18.33 2.61 20.13
C THR A 147 19.48 2.46 21.14
N THR A 148 20.39 1.49 20.96
CA THR A 148 21.55 1.36 21.86
C THR A 148 22.45 2.59 21.83
N PHE A 149 22.72 3.12 20.64
CA PHE A 149 23.49 4.35 20.46
C PHE A 149 22.77 5.56 21.07
N VAL A 150 21.47 5.71 20.80
CA VAL A 150 20.64 6.78 21.37
C VAL A 150 20.62 6.73 22.90
N VAL A 151 20.48 5.53 23.50
CA VAL A 151 20.53 5.38 24.96
C VAL A 151 21.87 5.84 25.51
N GLN A 152 22.98 5.45 24.87
CA GLN A 152 24.32 5.88 25.30
C GLN A 152 24.51 7.40 25.16
N THR A 153 24.22 7.99 23.99
CA THR A 153 24.48 9.41 23.77
C THR A 153 23.45 10.35 24.39
N SER A 154 22.27 9.84 24.73
CA SER A 154 21.29 10.61 25.51
C SER A 154 21.79 10.90 26.92
N GLN A 155 22.63 10.02 27.48
CA GLN A 155 23.29 10.27 28.76
C GLN A 155 24.34 11.39 28.64
N SER A 156 25.00 11.51 27.48
CA SER A 156 25.94 12.62 27.20
C SER A 156 25.27 14.00 27.07
N LEU A 157 23.93 14.05 27.00
CA LEU A 157 23.15 15.29 27.07
C LEU A 157 22.79 15.69 28.52
N GLN A 158 23.27 14.94 29.52
CA GLN A 158 23.09 15.23 30.93
C GLN A 158 24.44 15.49 31.59
N ALA A 159 24.43 16.20 32.72
CA ALA A 159 25.63 16.44 33.51
C ALA A 159 26.18 15.11 34.04
N ASP A 160 27.48 14.88 33.84
CA ASP A 160 28.16 13.74 34.44
C ASP A 160 28.52 14.05 35.90
N TYR A 161 27.63 13.63 36.80
CA TYR A 161 27.85 13.77 38.24
C TYR A 161 29.03 12.93 38.75
N ALA A 162 29.40 11.86 38.06
CA ALA A 162 30.56 11.05 38.45
C ALA A 162 31.86 11.81 38.15
N GLU A 163 32.00 12.38 36.94
CA GLU A 163 33.12 13.25 36.58
C GLU A 163 33.19 14.48 37.52
N MET A 164 32.05 15.10 37.79
CA MET A 164 31.96 16.21 38.73
C MET A 164 32.44 15.82 40.13
N SER A 165 31.98 14.68 40.65
CA SER A 165 32.40 14.18 41.97
C SER A 165 33.89 13.84 42.01
N ALA A 166 34.45 13.29 40.92
CA ALA A 166 35.86 12.94 40.82
C ALA A 166 36.75 14.20 40.81
N ASN A 167 36.35 15.24 40.08
CA ASN A 167 37.06 16.52 40.08
C ASN A 167 37.03 17.21 41.44
N LEU A 168 35.88 17.22 42.12
CA LEU A 168 35.77 17.76 43.48
C LEU A 168 36.56 16.96 44.52
N LEU A 169 36.60 15.62 44.40
CA LEU A 169 37.43 14.76 45.24
C LEU A 169 38.92 14.99 44.98
N PHE A 170 39.32 15.19 43.72
CA PHE A 170 40.70 15.49 43.36
C PHE A 170 41.14 16.84 43.93
N GLU A 171 40.29 17.86 43.86
CA GLU A 171 40.50 19.15 44.53
C GLU A 171 40.67 18.97 46.05
N MET A 172 39.77 18.22 46.70
CA MET A 172 39.85 17.92 48.13
C MET A 172 41.19 17.25 48.51
N ILE A 173 41.66 16.28 47.72
CA ILE A 173 42.94 15.60 47.93
C ILE A 173 44.12 16.57 47.75
N ASN A 174 44.06 17.46 46.75
CA ASN A 174 45.10 18.46 46.52
C ASN A 174 45.17 19.49 47.67
N ILE A 175 44.03 19.91 48.20
CA ILE A 175 43.95 20.77 49.39
C ILE A 175 44.60 20.08 50.59
N GLN A 176 44.27 18.81 50.86
CA GLN A 176 44.88 18.05 51.95
C GLN A 176 46.40 17.93 51.80
N ARG A 177 46.89 17.70 50.58
CA ARG A 177 48.33 17.66 50.28
C ARG A 177 49.01 19.01 50.49
N ALA A 178 48.39 20.10 50.04
CA ALA A 178 48.92 21.45 50.22
C ALA A 178 49.07 21.78 51.72
N ILE A 179 48.04 21.52 52.53
CA ILE A 179 48.06 21.71 53.99
C ILE A 179 49.18 20.87 54.63
N ALA A 180 49.29 19.58 54.28
CA ALA A 180 50.31 18.69 54.83
C ALA A 180 51.75 19.12 54.47
N SER A 181 51.92 19.75 53.31
CA SER A 181 53.22 20.26 52.84
C SER A 181 53.56 21.69 53.32
N GLY A 182 52.64 22.34 54.04
CA GLY A 182 52.79 23.74 54.45
C GLY A 182 52.70 24.75 53.30
N ALA A 183 52.21 24.34 52.13
CA ALA A 183 52.01 25.20 50.98
C ALA A 183 50.74 26.05 51.12
N SER A 184 50.73 27.23 50.49
CA SER A 184 49.56 28.10 50.43
C SER A 184 48.41 27.42 49.68
N LEU A 185 47.18 27.56 50.19
CA LEU A 185 45.97 27.04 49.56
C LEU A 185 45.68 27.67 48.18
N ASP A 186 46.18 28.88 47.92
CA ASP A 186 46.05 29.55 46.62
C ASP A 186 46.85 28.83 45.51
N THR A 187 47.74 27.90 45.85
CA THR A 187 48.48 27.11 44.86
C THR A 187 47.68 25.91 44.32
N VAL A 188 46.53 25.60 44.93
CA VAL A 188 45.66 24.51 44.47
C VAL A 188 44.71 25.05 43.40
N ALA A 189 44.78 24.49 42.20
CA ALA A 189 43.83 24.80 41.15
C ALA A 189 42.43 24.36 41.57
N ALA A 190 41.49 25.31 41.60
CA ALA A 190 40.08 25.02 41.86
C ALA A 190 39.51 24.11 40.77
N SER A 191 38.58 23.23 41.12
CA SER A 191 37.90 22.37 40.15
C SER A 191 37.21 23.23 39.07
N PRO A 192 37.36 22.88 37.78
CA PRO A 192 36.64 23.55 36.71
C PRO A 192 35.12 23.30 36.75
N LEU A 193 34.66 22.33 37.56
CA LEU A 193 33.26 21.96 37.73
C LEU A 193 32.79 22.29 39.17
N ASN A 194 31.65 22.98 39.30
CA ASN A 194 31.03 23.42 40.57
C ASN A 194 29.52 23.13 40.60
N PRO A 195 28.89 22.75 41.73
CA PRO A 195 27.44 22.48 41.81
C PRO A 195 26.52 23.62 41.29
N ASN A 196 27.02 24.85 41.16
CA ASN A 196 26.26 26.00 40.68
C ASN A 196 26.43 26.29 39.17
N ILE A 197 27.27 25.54 38.44
CA ILE A 197 27.40 25.73 36.99
C ILE A 197 26.21 25.09 36.24
N THR A 198 25.64 25.84 35.30
CA THR A 198 24.57 25.34 34.44
C THR A 198 25.17 24.41 33.38
N PHE A 199 24.67 23.18 33.29
CA PHE A 199 25.12 22.25 32.27
C PHE A 199 24.71 22.74 30.87
N ILE A 200 25.69 22.84 29.97
CA ILE A 200 25.47 23.17 28.55
C ILE A 200 26.03 22.00 27.75
N ALA A 201 25.14 21.25 27.10
CA ALA A 201 25.54 20.18 26.21
C ALA A 201 26.33 20.74 25.01
N SER A 202 27.37 20.02 24.61
CA SER A 202 28.11 20.32 23.38
C SER A 202 27.17 20.33 22.18
N THR A 203 27.35 21.32 21.29
CA THR A 203 26.56 21.44 20.05
C THR A 203 26.66 20.16 19.21
N THR A 204 27.84 19.54 19.13
CA THR A 204 28.07 18.27 18.45
C THR A 204 27.19 17.15 19.02
N SER A 205 27.07 17.06 20.35
CA SER A 205 26.25 16.05 21.02
C SER A 205 24.77 16.23 20.72
N ILE A 206 24.28 17.47 20.64
CA ILE A 206 22.89 17.78 20.26
C ILE A 206 22.62 17.35 18.81
N TRP A 207 23.51 17.68 17.88
CA TRP A 207 23.38 17.29 16.47
C TRP A 207 23.40 15.78 16.27
N VAL A 208 24.36 15.07 16.87
CA VAL A 208 24.46 13.60 16.76
C VAL A 208 23.21 12.91 17.31
N ASN A 209 22.75 13.30 18.51
CA ASN A 209 21.52 12.76 19.06
C ASN A 209 20.32 13.05 18.16
N GLY A 210 20.19 14.28 17.63
CA GLY A 210 19.14 14.64 16.69
C GLY A 210 19.16 13.78 15.41
N LEU A 211 20.33 13.54 14.83
CA LEU A 211 20.50 12.67 13.66
C LEU A 211 20.10 11.23 13.96
N TRP A 212 20.48 10.69 15.12
CA TRP A 212 20.12 9.32 15.48
C TRP A 212 18.64 9.15 15.84
N PHE A 213 18.03 10.12 16.54
CA PHE A 213 16.59 10.13 16.77
C PHE A 213 15.79 10.24 15.47
N THR A 214 16.21 11.08 14.53
CA THR A 214 15.55 11.19 13.21
C THR A 214 15.69 9.91 12.39
N SER A 215 16.87 9.29 12.38
CA SER A 215 17.10 7.95 11.80
C SER A 215 16.16 6.90 12.40
N LEU A 216 16.04 6.87 13.73
CA LEU A 216 15.17 5.95 14.45
C LEU A 216 13.70 6.19 14.10
N ALA A 217 13.25 7.44 14.08
CA ALA A 217 11.89 7.80 13.72
C ALA A 217 11.54 7.42 12.28
N LEU A 218 12.45 7.63 11.32
CA LEU A 218 12.26 7.23 9.93
C LEU A 218 12.17 5.70 9.78
N SER A 219 12.99 4.96 10.51
CA SER A 219 12.95 3.50 10.56
C SER A 219 11.61 2.99 11.10
N LEU A 220 11.14 3.53 12.24
CA LEU A 220 9.85 3.17 12.82
C LEU A 220 8.68 3.56 11.92
N THR A 221 8.74 4.73 11.29
CA THR A 221 7.72 5.17 10.32
C THR A 221 7.64 4.18 9.17
N THR A 222 8.79 3.76 8.64
CA THR A 222 8.82 2.76 7.57
C THR A 222 8.24 1.42 8.03
N ALA A 223 8.57 0.96 9.24
CA ALA A 223 7.97 -0.25 9.82
C ALA A 223 6.44 -0.14 9.97
N LEU A 224 5.93 1.02 10.41
CA LEU A 224 4.49 1.26 10.53
C LEU A 224 3.79 1.21 9.16
N VAL A 225 4.36 1.88 8.16
CA VAL A 225 3.80 1.87 6.79
C VAL A 225 3.88 0.47 6.19
N SER A 226 4.97 -0.28 6.41
CA SER A 226 5.08 -1.70 6.04
C SER A 226 3.91 -2.53 6.58
N VAL A 227 3.56 -2.36 7.86
CA VAL A 227 2.41 -3.06 8.46
C VAL A 227 1.08 -2.64 7.82
N LEU A 228 0.88 -1.35 7.56
CA LEU A 228 -0.34 -0.86 6.88
C LEU A 228 -0.48 -1.43 5.47
N VAL A 229 0.61 -1.45 4.70
CA VAL A 229 0.66 -2.07 3.37
C VAL A 229 0.25 -3.53 3.45
N LYS A 230 0.80 -4.29 4.40
CA LYS A 230 0.41 -5.70 4.62
C LYS A 230 -1.09 -5.85 4.84
N GLN A 231 -1.69 -4.99 5.67
CA GLN A 231 -3.11 -5.01 5.96
C GLN A 231 -3.95 -4.71 4.71
N TRP A 232 -3.53 -3.73 3.90
CA TRP A 232 -4.20 -3.40 2.64
C TRP A 232 -4.13 -4.53 1.62
N LEU A 233 -2.96 -5.15 1.45
CA LEU A 233 -2.79 -6.29 0.55
C LEU A 233 -3.60 -7.52 1.01
N HIS A 234 -3.65 -7.76 2.31
CA HIS A 234 -4.46 -8.84 2.87
C HIS A 234 -5.96 -8.62 2.61
N HIS A 235 -6.46 -7.40 2.85
CA HIS A 235 -7.86 -7.06 2.57
C HIS A 235 -8.19 -7.07 1.07
N TYR A 236 -7.22 -6.75 0.21
CA TYR A 236 -7.38 -6.80 -1.23
C TYR A 236 -7.69 -8.22 -1.73
N ILE A 237 -6.94 -9.22 -1.26
CA ILE A 237 -7.10 -10.65 -1.64
C ILE A 237 -8.37 -11.29 -1.06
N ALA A 238 -8.94 -10.76 0.03
CA ALA A 238 -10.15 -11.31 0.61
C ALA A 238 -11.36 -11.13 -0.34
N LEU A 239 -11.55 -12.08 -1.26
CA LEU A 239 -12.62 -12.05 -2.25
C LEU A 239 -13.98 -12.40 -1.60
N PRO A 240 -15.00 -11.54 -1.76
CA PRO A 240 -16.34 -11.87 -1.31
C PRO A 240 -17.00 -12.95 -2.18
N SER A 241 -17.94 -13.69 -1.59
CA SER A 241 -18.83 -14.60 -2.31
C SER A 241 -19.80 -13.80 -3.20
N GLY A 242 -20.10 -14.32 -4.39
CA GLY A 242 -20.98 -13.68 -5.36
C GLY A 242 -20.83 -14.22 -6.77
N THR A 243 -21.59 -13.65 -7.72
CA THR A 243 -21.50 -14.02 -9.13
C THR A 243 -20.15 -13.58 -9.73
N PRO A 244 -19.64 -14.26 -10.78
CA PRO A 244 -18.41 -13.85 -11.48
C PRO A 244 -18.39 -12.38 -11.89
N ARG A 245 -19.52 -11.87 -12.38
CA ARG A 245 -19.67 -10.45 -12.71
C ARG A 245 -19.48 -9.53 -11.51
N GLU A 246 -20.17 -9.79 -10.40
CA GLU A 246 -20.03 -8.95 -9.18
C GLU A 246 -18.61 -8.98 -8.63
N ARG A 247 -17.99 -10.16 -8.59
CA ARG A 247 -16.60 -10.35 -8.15
C ARG A 247 -15.62 -9.56 -9.02
N SER A 248 -15.80 -9.60 -10.35
CA SER A 248 -14.93 -8.86 -11.28
C SER A 248 -15.02 -7.34 -11.10
N VAL A 249 -16.24 -6.81 -10.94
CA VAL A 249 -16.49 -5.37 -10.74
C VAL A 249 -15.93 -4.92 -9.39
N LEU A 250 -16.16 -5.69 -8.33
CA LEU A 250 -15.67 -5.36 -7.00
C LEU A 250 -14.13 -5.39 -6.94
N ARG A 251 -13.50 -6.39 -7.54
CA ARG A 251 -12.03 -6.46 -7.66
C ARG A 251 -11.50 -5.26 -8.43
N GLN A 252 -12.12 -4.89 -9.54
CA GLN A 252 -11.72 -3.72 -10.33
C GLN A 252 -11.87 -2.43 -9.52
N PHE A 253 -12.94 -2.28 -8.74
CA PHE A 253 -13.13 -1.15 -7.84
C PHE A 253 -12.02 -1.06 -6.79
N ARG A 254 -11.68 -2.18 -6.13
CA ARG A 254 -10.59 -2.24 -5.15
C ARG A 254 -9.23 -1.93 -5.77
N PHE A 255 -8.97 -2.46 -6.96
CA PHE A 255 -7.73 -2.20 -7.70
C PHE A 255 -7.62 -0.74 -8.13
N ALA A 256 -8.72 -0.14 -8.61
CA ALA A 256 -8.78 1.30 -8.88
C ALA A 256 -8.54 2.12 -7.60
N GLY A 257 -9.05 1.66 -6.45
CA GLY A 257 -8.71 2.17 -5.13
C GLY A 257 -7.20 2.13 -4.87
N LEU A 258 -6.57 0.96 -4.98
CA LEU A 258 -5.12 0.80 -4.77
C LEU A 258 -4.29 1.74 -5.67
N GLN A 259 -4.70 1.91 -6.93
CA GLN A 259 -4.04 2.83 -7.86
C GLN A 259 -4.25 4.30 -7.46
N LYS A 260 -5.48 4.68 -7.10
CA LYS A 260 -5.82 6.05 -6.68
C LYS A 260 -5.07 6.45 -5.41
N TRP A 261 -4.98 5.55 -4.44
CA TRP A 261 -4.21 5.72 -3.20
C TRP A 261 -2.71 5.51 -3.39
N ARG A 262 -2.25 5.20 -4.61
CA ARG A 262 -0.83 5.05 -4.97
C ARG A 262 -0.08 4.05 -4.09
N VAL A 263 -0.74 2.98 -3.65
CA VAL A 263 -0.16 1.98 -2.73
C VAL A 263 1.13 1.36 -3.28
N LEU A 264 1.17 1.06 -4.57
CA LEU A 264 2.37 0.54 -5.23
C LEU A 264 3.54 1.54 -5.21
N VAL A 265 3.26 2.84 -5.27
CA VAL A 265 4.30 3.88 -5.14
C VAL A 265 4.80 3.96 -3.71
N ILE A 266 3.89 3.83 -2.72
CA ILE A 266 4.26 3.77 -1.31
C ILE A 266 5.21 2.59 -1.09
N ILE A 267 4.85 1.37 -1.55
CA ILE A 267 5.70 0.17 -1.47
C ILE A 267 7.09 0.42 -2.06
N GLY A 268 7.19 1.08 -3.22
CA GLY A 268 8.46 1.44 -3.83
C GLY A 268 9.26 2.50 -3.06
N LEU A 269 8.61 3.34 -2.26
CA LEU A 269 9.25 4.39 -1.45
C LEU A 269 9.80 3.85 -0.13
N LEU A 270 9.22 2.78 0.43
CA LEU A 270 9.65 2.19 1.70
C LEU A 270 11.16 1.89 1.74
N PRO A 271 11.75 1.20 0.75
CA PRO A 271 13.19 1.01 0.71
C PRO A 271 13.97 2.33 0.74
N VAL A 272 13.51 3.35 0.02
CA VAL A 272 14.20 4.65 -0.06
C VAL A 272 14.24 5.33 1.33
N LEU A 273 13.13 5.27 2.07
CA LEU A 273 13.08 5.78 3.44
C LEU A 273 14.06 5.03 4.36
N MET A 274 14.15 3.71 4.24
CA MET A 274 15.13 2.92 5.01
C MET A 274 16.58 3.28 4.68
N HIS A 275 16.91 3.41 3.39
CA HIS A 275 18.26 3.80 2.98
C HIS A 275 18.61 5.21 3.46
N THR A 276 17.63 6.12 3.46
CA THR A 276 17.80 7.47 3.99
C THR A 276 18.07 7.45 5.50
N ALA A 277 17.33 6.63 6.25
CA ALA A 277 17.55 6.45 7.68
C ALA A 277 18.96 5.91 7.99
N LEU A 278 19.43 4.92 7.21
CA LEU A 278 20.81 4.41 7.30
C LEU A 278 21.85 5.48 7.02
N ALA A 279 21.66 6.27 5.96
CA ALA A 279 22.60 7.33 5.60
C ALA A 279 22.72 8.38 6.72
N ILE A 280 21.59 8.81 7.29
CA ILE A 280 21.55 9.74 8.43
C ILE A 280 22.28 9.14 9.64
N PHE A 281 22.06 7.86 9.94
CA PHE A 281 22.76 7.18 11.03
C PHE A 281 24.28 7.16 10.82
N PHE A 282 24.75 6.80 9.63
CA PHE A 282 26.18 6.78 9.32
C PHE A 282 26.81 8.16 9.39
N ILE A 283 26.11 9.21 8.94
CA ILE A 283 26.58 10.60 9.10
C ILE A 283 26.77 10.93 10.59
N GLY A 284 25.78 10.59 11.43
CA GLY A 284 25.91 10.76 12.88
C GLY A 284 27.06 9.96 13.48
N LEU A 285 27.32 8.75 12.98
CA LEU A 285 28.41 7.87 13.44
C LEU A 285 29.79 8.43 13.07
N VAL A 286 29.96 8.99 11.86
CA VAL A 286 31.21 9.65 11.46
C VAL A 286 31.49 10.87 12.33
N ILE A 287 30.46 11.68 12.61
CA ILE A 287 30.60 12.86 13.49
C ILE A 287 30.94 12.44 14.93
N PHE A 288 30.33 11.36 15.42
CA PHE A 288 30.59 10.83 16.75
C PHE A 288 32.00 10.25 16.92
N LEU A 289 32.54 9.59 15.87
CA LEU A 289 33.88 9.01 15.88
C LEU A 289 35.00 10.00 15.54
N GLY A 290 34.72 11.11 14.87
CA GLY A 290 35.73 12.10 14.50
C GLY A 290 36.61 12.63 15.65
N PRO A 291 36.07 12.89 16.86
CA PRO A 291 36.87 13.35 18.00
C PRO A 291 37.44 12.22 18.89
N LEU A 292 37.16 10.95 18.58
CA LEU A 292 37.72 9.77 19.27
C LEU A 292 39.10 9.41 18.69
#